data_AF-A0A2N1SLD5-F1
#
_entry.id   AF-A0A2N1SLD5-F1
#
_cell.length_a   1.000
_cell.length_b   1.000
_cell.length_c   1.000
_cell.angle_alpha   90.00
_cell.angle_beta   90.00
_cell.angle_gamma   90.00
#
_symmetry.space_group_name_H-M   'P 1'
#
loop_
_entity.id
_entity.type
_entity.pdbx_description
1 polymer ?
#
loop_
_entity_poly.entity_id
_entity_poly.type
_entity_poly.pdbx_seq_one_letter_code
_entity_poly.pdbx_strand_id
1 'polypeptide(L)'
;MCGIVSDDQMVLLYGTAVLNNGITVLFARKNQKFKLLPQPYAALLYDKSSLFAGKLHALLCRNWRHREKGRDFYDYLWYLSEGIPVNIWHLEARMRQSGHWTETGPLQIRTVQELLLRRFENLDFQQVKRDVVPFIAHPASLDIWSREFFSAITLEKLKG
;
A
#
# COMPACT_ATOMS: atom_id res chain seq x y z
N MET A 1 16.31 5.51 1.70
CA MET A 1 16.12 4.23 0.99
C MET A 1 15.35 3.30 1.90
N CYS A 2 14.30 2.62 1.42
CA CYS A 2 13.64 1.58 2.19
C CYS A 2 14.03 0.26 1.54
N GLY A 3 14.82 -0.57 2.22
CA GLY A 3 15.12 -1.94 1.82
C GLY A 3 14.05 -2.86 2.39
N ILE A 4 13.61 -3.84 1.60
CA ILE A 4 12.92 -5.01 2.12
C ILE A 4 14.01 -5.86 2.77
N VAL A 5 13.91 -6.07 4.08
CA VAL A 5 14.63 -7.14 4.77
C VAL A 5 13.57 -8.19 5.09
N SER A 6 13.90 -9.43 4.74
CA SER A 6 13.11 -10.66 4.83
C SER A 6 12.22 -10.75 6.08
N ASP A 7 11.03 -11.30 5.83
CA ASP A 7 10.07 -11.86 6.80
C ASP A 7 9.47 -10.90 7.84
N ASP A 8 8.28 -10.41 7.51
CA ASP A 8 7.20 -9.99 8.43
C ASP A 8 7.42 -8.75 9.33
N GLN A 9 8.37 -7.87 9.00
CA GLN A 9 8.68 -6.68 9.81
C GLN A 9 8.98 -5.43 8.95
N MET A 10 7.97 -4.60 8.72
CA MET A 10 8.16 -3.21 8.25
C MET A 10 8.40 -2.31 9.48
N VAL A 11 9.63 -2.23 9.97
CA VAL A 11 10.03 -1.22 10.95
C VAL A 11 10.30 0.08 10.21
N LEU A 12 9.33 1.00 10.25
CA LEU A 12 9.55 2.38 9.84
C LEU A 12 10.23 3.13 10.98
N LEU A 13 11.56 3.18 10.96
CA LEU A 13 12.31 4.26 11.62
C LEU A 13 12.11 5.54 10.79
N TYR A 14 10.96 6.20 10.97
CA TYR A 14 10.84 7.61 10.59
C TYR A 14 11.08 8.46 11.82
N GLY A 15 12.19 9.20 11.77
CA GLY A 15 12.36 10.41 12.54
C GLY A 15 11.12 11.29 12.42
N THR A 16 10.81 11.93 13.54
CA THR A 16 9.79 12.94 13.74
C THR A 16 9.74 13.96 12.59
N ALA A 17 8.90 13.69 11.59
CA ALA A 17 8.27 14.75 10.82
C ALA A 17 6.89 14.94 11.44
N VAL A 18 6.76 16.01 12.22
CA VAL A 18 5.51 16.52 12.76
C VAL A 18 4.58 16.81 11.57
N LEU A 19 3.71 15.86 11.24
CA LEU A 19 2.61 16.08 10.31
C LEU A 19 1.47 16.71 11.12
N ASN A 20 1.42 18.04 11.06
CA ASN A 20 0.30 18.81 11.58
C ASN A 20 -1.02 18.26 11.01
N ASN A 21 -1.95 17.97 11.93
CA ASN A 21 -3.37 17.60 11.80
C ASN A 21 -3.67 16.14 12.14
N GLY A 22 -4.06 15.92 13.41
CA GLY A 22 -4.29 14.62 14.07
C GLY A 22 -5.37 13.70 13.47
N ILE A 23 -6.08 14.08 12.41
CA ILE A 23 -7.21 13.33 11.84
C ILE A 23 -6.75 12.00 11.20
N THR A 24 -5.61 11.99 10.49
CA THR A 24 -5.10 10.79 9.82
C THR A 24 -4.64 9.70 10.80
N VAL A 25 -4.19 10.10 11.99
CA VAL A 25 -3.71 9.18 13.03
C VAL A 25 -4.87 8.48 13.76
N LEU A 26 -6.06 9.09 13.82
CA LEU A 26 -7.21 8.55 14.54
C LEU A 26 -7.76 7.26 13.95
N PHE A 27 -7.73 7.11 12.62
CA PHE A 27 -8.27 5.93 11.94
C PHE A 27 -7.27 4.78 11.81
N ALA A 28 -6.00 5.02 12.16
CA ALA A 28 -4.96 4.03 12.06
C ALA A 28 -4.88 3.22 13.36
N ARG A 29 -5.20 1.92 13.31
CA ARG A 29 -5.06 1.06 14.49
C ARG A 29 -3.58 0.78 14.72
N LYS A 30 -3.15 0.90 15.97
CA LYS A 30 -1.77 0.67 16.38
C LYS A 30 -1.73 -0.40 17.46
N ASN A 31 -0.83 -1.36 17.31
CA ASN A 31 -0.55 -2.40 18.27
C ASN A 31 0.86 -2.20 18.83
N GLN A 32 0.97 -2.18 20.15
CA GLN A 32 2.25 -2.12 20.83
C GLN A 32 2.81 -3.54 20.92
N LYS A 33 4.01 -3.76 20.35
CA LYS A 33 4.76 -5.01 20.50
C LYS A 33 6.01 -4.75 21.34
N PHE A 34 6.23 -5.62 22.32
CA PHE A 34 7.44 -5.62 23.12
C PHE A 34 8.42 -6.64 22.54
N LYS A 35 9.67 -6.25 22.36
CA LYS A 35 10.77 -7.15 21.99
C LYS A 35 11.91 -6.97 22.98
N LEU A 36 12.52 -8.09 23.35
CA LEU A 36 13.56 -8.13 24.38
C LEU A 36 14.98 -8.01 23.82
N LEU A 37 15.15 -8.18 22.50
CA LEU A 37 16.45 -8.24 21.84
C LEU A 37 16.57 -7.19 20.74
N PRO A 38 17.75 -6.54 20.57
CA PRO A 38 18.98 -6.69 21.37
C PRO A 38 18.96 -5.95 22.72
N GLN A 39 17.97 -5.10 22.97
CA GLN A 39 17.64 -4.48 24.26
C GLN A 39 16.10 -4.38 24.35
N PRO A 40 15.47 -4.40 25.55
CA PRO A 40 14.03 -4.24 25.66
C PRO A 40 13.53 -2.94 25.02
N TYR A 41 12.68 -3.04 24.00
CA TYR A 41 12.00 -1.90 23.39
C TYR A 41 10.53 -2.20 23.14
N ALA A 42 9.73 -1.15 23.22
CA ALA A 42 8.35 -1.14 22.77
C ALA A 42 8.29 -0.50 21.38
N ALA A 43 7.77 -1.23 20.40
CA ALA A 43 7.50 -0.71 19.07
C ALA A 43 5.98 -0.55 18.89
N LEU A 44 5.57 0.64 18.49
CA LEU A 44 4.19 0.90 18.11
C LEU A 44 4.06 0.63 16.60
N LEU A 45 3.34 -0.44 16.25
CA LEU A 45 3.18 -0.89 14.87
C LEU A 45 1.76 -0.66 14.41
N TYR A 46 1.60 -0.23 13.15
CA TYR A 46 0.27 -0.20 12.53
C TYR A 46 -0.25 -1.62 12.30
N ASP A 47 -1.57 -1.79 12.36
CA ASP A 47 -2.21 -3.03 11.91
C ASP A 47 -2.03 -3.22 10.40
N LYS A 48 -2.16 -4.48 9.95
CA LYS A 48 -1.98 -4.82 8.53
C LYS A 48 -2.97 -4.05 7.64
N SER A 49 -4.21 -3.80 8.11
CA SER A 49 -5.23 -3.05 7.37
C SER A 49 -4.91 -1.56 7.20
N SER A 50 -4.36 -0.87 8.22
CA SER A 50 -3.91 0.53 8.05
C SER A 50 -2.59 0.64 7.29
N LEU A 51 -1.70 -0.35 7.38
CA LEU A 51 -0.53 -0.44 6.49
C LEU A 51 -0.96 -0.61 5.03
N PHE A 52 -1.93 -1.49 4.78
CA PHE A 52 -2.47 -1.72 3.44
C PHE A 52 -3.08 -0.46 2.85
N ALA A 53 -3.90 0.28 3.61
CA ALA A 53 -4.44 1.57 3.20
C ALA A 53 -3.34 2.57 2.81
N GLY A 54 -2.14 2.47 3.40
CA GLY A 54 -1.01 3.31 3.04
C GLY A 54 -0.29 2.95 1.79
N LYS A 55 -0.13 1.63 1.57
CA LYS A 55 0.36 1.12 0.30
C LYS A 55 -0.61 1.47 -0.82
N LEU A 56 -1.91 1.37 -0.56
CA LEU A 56 -2.94 1.73 -1.54
C LEU A 56 -2.98 3.22 -1.84
N HIS A 57 -2.85 4.08 -0.83
CA HIS A 57 -2.71 5.53 -1.03
C HIS A 57 -1.47 5.86 -1.86
N ALA A 58 -0.32 5.24 -1.56
CA ALA A 58 0.90 5.43 -2.35
C ALA A 58 0.74 4.94 -3.79
N LEU A 59 0.02 3.84 -4.00
CA LEU A 59 -0.26 3.31 -5.32
C LEU A 59 -1.22 4.22 -6.11
N LEU A 60 -2.23 4.82 -5.47
CA LEU A 60 -3.22 5.67 -6.15
C LEU A 60 -2.75 7.11 -6.36
N CYS A 61 -2.24 7.74 -5.31
CA CYS A 61 -2.05 9.19 -5.24
C CYS A 61 -0.62 9.64 -5.61
N ARG A 62 0.35 8.73 -5.66
CA ARG A 62 1.73 9.12 -5.96
C ARG A 62 1.89 9.34 -7.47
N ASN A 63 2.20 10.59 -7.84
CA ASN A 63 2.53 10.97 -9.21
C ASN A 63 3.91 10.45 -9.59
N TRP A 64 3.97 9.33 -10.32
CA TRP A 64 5.18 8.87 -10.98
C TRP A 64 5.29 9.52 -12.36
N ARG A 65 5.74 10.78 -12.39
CA ARG A 65 5.97 11.49 -13.67
C ARG A 65 6.98 10.79 -14.60
N HIS A 66 7.78 9.84 -14.12
CA HIS A 66 8.83 9.18 -14.94
C HIS A 66 9.18 7.72 -14.61
N ARG A 67 8.76 7.15 -13.48
CA ARG A 67 9.15 5.77 -13.12
C ARG A 67 8.14 5.12 -12.17
N GLU A 68 7.43 4.13 -12.67
CA GLU A 68 6.55 3.28 -11.87
C GLU A 68 7.38 2.42 -10.91
N LYS A 69 7.05 2.48 -9.61
CA LYS A 69 7.69 1.66 -8.59
C LYS A 69 7.02 0.31 -8.51
N GLY A 70 7.66 -0.71 -9.05
CA GLY A 70 7.08 -2.04 -9.11
C GLY A 70 6.93 -2.70 -7.74
N ARG A 71 7.75 -2.31 -6.75
CA ARG A 71 7.61 -2.81 -5.37
C ARG A 71 6.24 -2.56 -4.76
N ASP A 72 5.63 -1.41 -5.02
CA ASP A 72 4.32 -1.08 -4.46
C ASP A 72 3.23 -2.00 -5.04
N PHE A 73 3.38 -2.48 -6.29
CA PHE A 73 2.51 -3.48 -6.92
C PHE A 73 2.70 -4.88 -6.34
N TYR A 74 3.95 -5.25 -6.03
CA TYR A 74 4.23 -6.51 -5.36
C TYR A 74 3.61 -6.55 -3.97
N ASP A 75 3.81 -5.48 -3.18
CA ASP A 75 3.21 -5.34 -1.86
C ASP A 75 1.67 -5.40 -1.96
N TYR A 76 1.07 -4.72 -2.95
CA TYR A 76 -0.38 -4.77 -3.20
C TYR A 76 -0.89 -6.20 -3.42
N LEU A 77 -0.25 -6.96 -4.30
CA LEU A 77 -0.62 -8.36 -4.55
C LEU A 77 -0.46 -9.23 -3.29
N TRP A 78 0.58 -9.00 -2.50
CA TRP A 78 0.80 -9.71 -1.24
C TRP A 78 -0.32 -9.43 -0.23
N TYR A 79 -0.78 -8.18 -0.08
CA TYR A 79 -1.92 -7.87 0.79
C TYR A 79 -3.22 -8.53 0.31
N LEU A 80 -3.42 -8.61 -1.02
CA LEU A 80 -4.58 -9.31 -1.60
C LEU A 80 -4.51 -10.83 -1.40
N SER A 81 -3.33 -11.44 -1.52
CA SER A 81 -3.16 -12.88 -1.31
C SER A 81 -3.41 -13.28 0.15
N GLU A 82 -3.05 -12.41 1.09
CA GLU A 82 -3.33 -12.57 2.52
C GLU A 82 -4.81 -12.31 2.87
N GLY A 83 -5.63 -11.81 1.94
CA GLY A 83 -7.05 -11.53 2.15
C GLY A 83 -7.31 -10.41 3.17
N ILE A 84 -6.35 -9.49 3.36
CA ILE A 84 -6.41 -8.45 4.37
C ILE A 84 -7.40 -7.36 3.90
N PRO A 85 -8.44 -7.03 4.68
CA PRO A 85 -9.35 -5.94 4.34
C PRO A 85 -8.64 -4.59 4.47
N VAL A 86 -8.87 -3.70 3.52
CA VAL A 86 -8.32 -2.34 3.56
C VAL A 86 -9.11 -1.48 4.55
N ASN A 87 -8.41 -0.70 5.37
CA ASN A 87 -9.08 0.28 6.21
C ASN A 87 -9.48 1.51 5.37
N ILE A 88 -10.71 1.51 4.86
CA ILE A 88 -11.24 2.54 3.97
C ILE A 88 -11.26 3.93 4.63
N TRP A 89 -11.65 4.00 5.90
CA TRP A 89 -11.66 5.26 6.67
C TRP A 89 -10.27 5.89 6.73
N HIS A 90 -9.25 5.07 6.97
CA HIS A 90 -7.87 5.55 7.02
C HIS A 90 -7.33 5.94 5.63
N LEU A 91 -7.73 5.20 4.58
CA LEU A 91 -7.40 5.56 3.20
C LEU A 91 -8.02 6.90 2.81
N GLU A 92 -9.30 7.10 3.10
CA GLU A 92 -10.05 8.33 2.82
C GLU A 92 -9.39 9.54 3.49
N ALA A 93 -9.11 9.43 4.79
CA ALA A 93 -8.46 10.51 5.55
C ALA A 93 -7.13 10.94 4.89
N ARG A 94 -6.34 9.97 4.40
CA ARG A 94 -5.10 10.26 3.67
C ARG A 94 -5.33 10.86 2.29
N MET A 95 -6.29 10.34 1.52
CA MET A 95 -6.59 10.88 0.20
C MET A 95 -7.07 12.34 0.30
N ARG A 96 -7.95 12.64 1.25
CA ARG A 96 -8.39 14.02 1.56
C ARG A 96 -7.22 14.91 1.96
N GLN A 97 -6.35 14.43 2.86
CA GLN A 97 -5.16 15.19 3.28
C GLN A 97 -4.22 15.51 2.12
N SER A 98 -4.05 14.58 1.19
CA SER A 98 -3.23 14.78 0.01
C SER A 98 -3.91 15.58 -1.12
N GLY A 99 -5.19 15.96 -0.95
CA GLY A 99 -5.98 16.68 -1.94
C GLY A 99 -6.45 15.83 -3.14
N HIS A 100 -6.26 14.51 -3.08
CA HIS A 100 -6.65 13.58 -4.15
C HIS A 100 -8.09 13.07 -4.01
N TRP A 101 -8.77 13.36 -2.90
CA TRP A 101 -10.19 13.11 -2.71
C TRP A 101 -10.87 14.37 -2.18
N THR A 102 -11.70 14.99 -3.01
CA THR A 102 -12.39 16.26 -2.71
C THR A 102 -13.90 16.09 -2.60
N GLU A 103 -14.42 14.88 -2.80
CA GLU A 103 -15.85 14.61 -2.71
C GLU A 103 -16.36 14.75 -1.28
N THR A 104 -17.62 15.17 -1.14
CA THR A 104 -18.29 15.32 0.16
C THR A 104 -18.73 13.99 0.75
N GLY A 105 -18.93 12.96 -0.09
CA GLY A 105 -19.31 11.61 0.34
C GLY A 105 -18.15 10.79 0.93
N PRO A 106 -18.45 9.74 1.71
CA PRO A 106 -17.45 8.80 2.20
C PRO A 106 -16.84 8.01 1.04
N LEU A 107 -15.56 7.68 1.14
CA LEU A 107 -14.90 6.84 0.14
C LEU A 107 -15.47 5.42 0.25
N GLN A 108 -15.88 4.84 -0.88
CA GLN A 108 -16.39 3.46 -0.92
C GLN A 108 -15.38 2.53 -1.57
N ILE A 109 -15.42 1.24 -1.19
CA ILE A 109 -14.56 0.21 -1.79
C ILE A 109 -14.70 0.14 -3.31
N ARG A 110 -15.93 0.32 -3.84
CA ARG A 110 -16.20 0.34 -5.28
C ARG A 110 -15.46 1.47 -5.98
N THR A 111 -15.50 2.67 -5.41
CA THR A 111 -14.75 3.83 -5.90
C THR A 111 -13.25 3.57 -5.90
N VAL A 112 -12.73 2.92 -4.85
CA VAL A 112 -11.32 2.52 -4.79
C VAL A 112 -10.97 1.53 -5.91
N GLN A 113 -11.83 0.55 -6.17
CA GLN A 113 -11.66 -0.38 -7.29
C GLN A 113 -11.63 0.35 -8.64
N GLU A 114 -12.57 1.27 -8.88
CA GLU A 114 -12.61 2.07 -10.12
C GLU A 114 -11.35 2.92 -10.32
N LEU A 115 -10.85 3.56 -9.26
CA LEU A 115 -9.61 4.34 -9.30
C LEU A 115 -8.40 3.46 -9.62
N LEU A 116 -8.35 2.23 -9.08
CA LEU A 116 -7.29 1.27 -9.38
C LEU A 116 -7.35 0.79 -10.83
N LEU A 117 -8.54 0.43 -11.32
CA LEU A 117 -8.73 -0.02 -12.70
C LEU A 117 -8.25 1.04 -13.70
N ARG A 118 -8.68 2.30 -13.53
CA ARG A 118 -8.21 3.43 -14.34
C ARG A 118 -6.70 3.63 -14.26
N ARG A 119 -6.09 3.32 -13.11
CA ARG A 119 -4.64 3.40 -12.96
C ARG A 119 -3.93 2.27 -13.71
N PHE A 120 -4.44 1.05 -13.65
CA PHE A 120 -3.89 -0.10 -14.39
C PHE A 120 -4.03 0.05 -15.91
N GLU A 121 -5.01 0.82 -16.40
CA GLU A 121 -5.13 1.14 -17.83
C GLU A 121 -3.91 1.91 -18.36
N ASN A 122 -3.40 2.85 -17.59
CA ASN A 122 -2.32 3.76 -17.99
C ASN A 122 -0.93 3.28 -17.56
N LEU A 123 -0.83 2.07 -17.00
CA LEU A 123 0.40 1.55 -16.41
C LEU A 123 1.29 0.83 -17.43
N ASP A 124 2.58 1.15 -17.47
CA ASP A 124 3.59 0.34 -18.18
C ASP A 124 4.02 -0.86 -17.32
N PHE A 125 3.35 -1.99 -17.53
CA PHE A 125 3.68 -3.25 -16.86
C PHE A 125 5.10 -3.74 -17.13
N GLN A 126 5.71 -3.39 -18.27
CA GLN A 126 7.09 -3.80 -18.55
C GLN A 126 8.07 -3.03 -17.67
N GLN A 127 7.82 -1.73 -17.45
CA GLN A 127 8.62 -0.94 -16.52
C GLN A 127 8.47 -1.44 -15.08
N VAL A 128 7.24 -1.76 -14.67
CA VAL A 128 6.94 -2.33 -13.34
C VAL A 128 7.68 -3.65 -13.13
N LYS A 129 7.60 -4.59 -14.09
CA LYS A 129 8.33 -5.87 -14.03
C LYS A 129 9.83 -5.64 -13.85
N ARG A 130 10.44 -4.78 -14.68
CA ARG A 130 11.88 -4.46 -14.60
C ARG A 130 12.31 -3.89 -13.24
N ASP A 131 11.43 -3.15 -12.56
CA ASP A 131 11.72 -2.61 -11.23
C ASP A 131 11.70 -3.68 -10.13
N VAL A 132 10.92 -4.75 -10.31
CA VAL A 132 10.75 -5.84 -9.33
C VAL A 132 11.73 -6.98 -9.53
N VAL A 133 12.09 -7.31 -10.78
CA VAL A 133 13.01 -8.41 -11.13
C VAL A 133 14.26 -8.48 -10.23
N PRO A 134 14.96 -7.37 -9.90
CA PRO A 134 16.16 -7.43 -9.06
C PRO A 134 15.91 -7.87 -7.61
N PHE A 135 14.66 -7.86 -7.15
CA PHE A 135 14.29 -8.13 -5.76
C PHE A 135 13.62 -9.50 -5.55
N ILE A 136 13.36 -10.25 -6.63
CA ILE A 136 12.64 -11.54 -6.56
C ILE A 136 13.54 -12.68 -7.03
N ALA A 137 13.50 -13.79 -6.28
CA ALA A 137 14.25 -15.01 -6.61
C ALA A 137 13.73 -15.73 -7.87
N HIS A 138 12.42 -15.65 -8.15
CA HIS A 138 11.74 -16.28 -9.29
C HIS A 138 11.03 -15.27 -10.20
N PRO A 139 11.74 -14.69 -11.19
CA PRO A 139 11.19 -13.70 -12.11
C PRO A 139 9.97 -14.17 -12.90
N ALA A 140 9.84 -15.48 -13.17
CA ALA A 140 8.71 -16.07 -13.90
C ALA A 140 7.34 -15.80 -13.22
N SER A 141 7.32 -15.55 -11.90
CA SER A 141 6.11 -15.13 -11.18
C SER A 141 5.55 -13.78 -11.66
N LEU A 142 6.38 -12.97 -12.33
CA LEU A 142 5.99 -11.68 -12.88
C LEU A 142 5.41 -11.78 -14.29
N ASP A 143 5.49 -12.94 -14.96
CA ASP A 143 5.03 -13.07 -16.35
C ASP A 143 3.52 -12.86 -16.48
N ILE A 144 2.76 -13.34 -15.49
CA ILE A 144 1.31 -13.17 -15.38
C ILE A 144 0.88 -11.72 -15.15
N TRP A 145 1.81 -10.82 -14.78
CA TRP A 145 1.44 -9.43 -14.50
C TRP A 145 1.03 -8.74 -15.81
N SER A 146 -0.26 -8.46 -15.89
CA SER A 146 -0.91 -7.75 -16.98
C SER A 146 -2.06 -6.89 -16.43
N ARG A 147 -2.58 -5.98 -17.26
CA ARG A 147 -3.75 -5.18 -16.89
C ARG A 147 -4.92 -6.05 -16.48
N GLU A 148 -5.17 -7.10 -17.24
CA GLU A 148 -6.27 -8.04 -17.06
C GLU A 148 -6.12 -8.78 -15.73
N PHE A 149 -4.91 -9.25 -15.42
CA PHE A 149 -4.62 -9.93 -14.15
C PHE A 149 -4.88 -9.01 -12.95
N PHE A 150 -4.32 -7.80 -12.96
CA PHE A 150 -4.51 -6.84 -11.86
C PHE A 150 -5.98 -6.42 -11.74
N SER A 151 -6.68 -6.22 -12.85
CA SER A 151 -8.10 -5.85 -12.83
C SER A 151 -8.96 -6.97 -12.25
N ALA A 152 -8.74 -8.21 -12.68
CA ALA A 152 -9.48 -9.37 -12.19
C ALA A 152 -9.26 -9.60 -10.69
N ILE A 153 -7.99 -9.60 -10.24
CA ILE A 153 -7.68 -9.86 -8.83
C ILE A 153 -8.19 -8.73 -7.92
N THR A 154 -8.19 -7.48 -8.38
CA THR A 154 -8.76 -6.35 -7.62
C THR A 154 -10.27 -6.51 -7.44
N LEU A 155 -10.99 -6.92 -8.48
CA LEU A 155 -12.44 -7.13 -8.38
C LEU A 155 -12.80 -8.33 -7.50
N GLU A 156 -11.97 -9.39 -7.51
CA GLU A 156 -12.23 -10.61 -6.76
C GLU A 156 -11.80 -10.51 -5.27
N LYS A 157 -10.61 -9.96 -5.00
CA LYS A 157 -9.96 -10.06 -3.68
C LYS A 157 -10.02 -8.79 -2.85
N LEU A 158 -10.17 -7.61 -3.46
CA LEU A 158 -10.12 -6.36 -2.70
C LEU A 158 -11.40 -6.20 -1.85
N LYS A 159 -11.23 -6.21 -0.54
CA LYS A 159 -12.29 -6.02 0.46
C LYS A 159 -11.96 -4.81 1.34
N GLY A 160 -12.97 -4.08 1.79
CA GLY A 160 -12.85 -2.89 2.65
C GLY A 160 -13.82 -2.91 3.82
#